data_AF-G5AJH3-F1
#
_entry.id   AF-G5AJH3-F1
#
_cell.length_a   1.000
_cell.length_b   1.000
_cell.length_c   1.000
_cell.angle_alpha   90.00
_cell.angle_beta   90.00
_cell.angle_gamma   90.00
#
_symmetry.space_group_name_H-M   'P 1'
#
loop_
_entity.id
_entity.type
_entity.pdbx_description
1 polymer ?
#
loop_
_entity_poly.entity_id
_entity_poly.type
_entity_poly.pdbx_seq_one_letter_code
_entity_poly.pdbx_strand_id
1 'polypeptide(L)'
;KVCAPFYAVGVAAKLLGITGWNSSSVAQDFISYCANRGRPISPSGLTYGELRHYVRFVNGRNTTGGQISMSALDKNLLGGVNGKLAGQRLRVIDLTEGGYVCAAFNLMGVSHCIAIHVVCGEKYVYDEENDSVALGAYDLDWIYGISFLRRVALYVK
;
A
#
# COMPACT_ATOMS: atom_id res chain seq x y z
N LYS A 1 -5.49 -13.97 8.43
CA LYS A 1 -4.64 -12.89 7.89
C LYS A 1 -5.45 -12.06 6.88
N VAL A 2 -6.29 -11.12 7.33
CA VAL A 2 -7.14 -10.26 6.46
C VAL A 2 -6.59 -8.82 6.41
N CYS A 3 -5.48 -8.54 7.10
CA CYS A 3 -4.94 -7.18 7.27
C CYS A 3 -3.71 -6.85 6.40
N ALA A 4 -3.15 -7.80 5.64
CA ALA A 4 -1.98 -7.59 4.78
C ALA A 4 -2.04 -6.29 3.96
N PRO A 5 -3.21 -5.92 3.39
CA PRO A 5 -3.26 -4.72 2.59
C PRO A 5 -3.26 -3.40 3.36
N PHE A 6 -3.85 -3.39 4.55
CA PHE A 6 -3.83 -2.22 5.42
C PHE A 6 -2.49 -2.07 6.14
N TYR A 7 -1.79 -3.19 6.36
CA TYR A 7 -0.42 -3.21 6.87
C TYR A 7 0.51 -2.39 5.98
N ALA A 8 0.49 -2.58 4.65
CA ALA A 8 1.34 -1.84 3.73
C ALA A 8 1.13 -0.31 3.83
N VAL A 9 -0.12 0.16 3.96
CA VAL A 9 -0.44 1.58 4.17
C VAL A 9 0.11 2.07 5.51
N GLY A 10 -0.08 1.27 6.56
CA GLY A 10 0.41 1.56 7.89
C GLY A 10 1.94 1.69 7.93
N VAL A 11 2.66 0.79 7.26
CA VAL A 11 4.12 0.85 7.13
C VAL A 11 4.54 2.08 6.34
N ALA A 12 3.93 2.34 5.18
CA ALA A 12 4.25 3.53 4.38
C ALA A 12 4.03 4.84 5.16
N ALA A 13 2.97 4.93 5.97
CA ALA A 13 2.73 6.07 6.85
C ALA A 13 3.76 6.18 7.99
N LYS A 14 4.12 5.05 8.62
CA LYS A 14 5.15 4.99 9.67
C LYS A 14 6.51 5.46 9.16
N LEU A 15 6.90 5.06 7.96
CA LEU A 15 8.15 5.48 7.32
C LEU A 15 8.21 6.99 7.05
N LEU A 16 7.06 7.64 6.94
CA LEU A 16 6.94 9.10 6.82
C LEU A 16 6.82 9.82 8.17
N GLY A 17 7.05 9.11 9.28
CA GLY A 17 6.95 9.66 10.62
C GLY A 17 5.54 9.77 11.19
N ILE A 18 4.52 9.25 10.49
CA ILE A 18 3.17 9.20 11.05
C ILE A 18 3.00 7.93 11.89
N THR A 19 2.62 8.09 13.15
CA THR A 19 2.27 6.97 14.03
C THR A 19 0.75 6.72 14.06
N GLY A 20 0.34 5.51 14.43
CA GLY A 20 -1.08 5.14 14.62
C GLY A 20 -1.82 4.60 13.39
N TRP A 21 -1.24 4.67 12.19
CA TRP A 21 -1.85 4.12 10.96
C TRP A 21 -1.72 2.60 10.79
N ASN A 22 -0.77 1.98 11.51
CA ASN A 22 -0.42 0.55 11.38
C ASN A 22 -0.84 -0.30 12.59
N SER A 23 -1.99 -0.03 13.21
CA SER A 23 -2.48 -0.89 14.28
C SER A 23 -3.51 -1.88 13.74
N SER A 24 -3.41 -3.14 14.18
CA SER A 24 -4.40 -4.17 13.87
C SER A 24 -5.80 -3.76 14.30
N SER A 25 -5.93 -2.96 15.37
CA SER A 25 -7.21 -2.40 15.83
C SER A 25 -7.82 -1.44 14.80
N VAL A 26 -7.06 -0.51 14.24
CA VAL A 26 -7.59 0.44 13.23
C VAL A 26 -8.04 -0.30 11.96
N ALA A 27 -7.29 -1.32 11.53
CA ALA A 27 -7.70 -2.16 10.40
C ALA A 27 -8.99 -2.95 10.72
N GLN A 28 -9.10 -3.51 11.93
CA GLN A 28 -10.29 -4.25 12.35
C GLN A 28 -11.53 -3.35 12.49
N ASP A 29 -11.35 -2.14 13.02
CA ASP A 29 -12.41 -1.13 13.09
C ASP A 29 -12.91 -0.75 11.69
N PHE A 30 -12.01 -0.62 10.71
CA PHE A 30 -12.39 -0.35 9.33
C PHE A 30 -13.15 -1.51 8.69
N ILE A 31 -12.67 -2.75 8.88
CA ILE A 31 -13.36 -3.95 8.37
C ILE A 31 -14.77 -4.04 8.96
N SER A 32 -14.91 -3.81 10.27
CA SER A 32 -16.20 -3.84 10.97
C SER A 32 -17.12 -2.72 10.48
N TYR A 33 -16.59 -1.51 10.29
CA TYR A 33 -17.32 -0.39 9.70
C TYR A 33 -17.84 -0.68 8.29
N CYS A 34 -17.02 -1.31 7.44
CA CYS A 34 -17.41 -1.71 6.09
C CYS A 34 -18.50 -2.79 6.10
N ALA A 35 -18.36 -3.81 6.95
CA ALA A 35 -19.36 -4.86 7.12
C ALA A 35 -20.72 -4.29 7.58
N ASN A 36 -20.72 -3.41 8.58
CA ASN A 36 -21.94 -2.79 9.11
C ASN A 36 -22.67 -1.89 8.09
N ARG A 37 -21.97 -1.43 7.04
CA ARG A 37 -22.55 -0.66 5.93
C ARG A 37 -22.97 -1.52 4.74
N GLY A 38 -22.93 -2.85 4.87
CA GLY A 38 -23.28 -3.79 3.80
C GLY A 38 -22.28 -3.81 2.64
N ARG A 39 -21.04 -3.35 2.88
CA ARG A 39 -19.97 -3.33 1.87
C ARG A 39 -18.68 -3.91 2.46
N PRO A 40 -18.65 -5.23 2.73
CA PRO A 40 -17.45 -5.88 3.26
C PRO A 40 -16.27 -5.74 2.30
N ILE A 41 -15.06 -5.83 2.86
CA ILE A 41 -13.81 -5.81 2.07
C ILE A 41 -13.71 -7.09 1.24
N SER A 42 -13.22 -6.93 0.01
CA SER A 42 -13.00 -8.01 -0.94
C SER A 42 -11.99 -9.02 -0.40
N PRO A 43 -12.28 -10.33 -0.50
CA PRO A 43 -11.31 -11.37 -0.15
C PRO A 43 -10.18 -11.48 -1.20
N SER A 44 -10.37 -10.92 -2.40
CA SER A 44 -9.40 -11.01 -3.52
C SER A 44 -8.21 -10.05 -3.39
N GLY A 45 -8.16 -9.30 -2.29
CA GLY A 45 -7.14 -8.30 -1.96
C GLY A 45 -7.56 -6.87 -2.27
N LEU A 46 -6.66 -5.92 -2.01
CA LEU A 46 -6.99 -4.50 -1.91
C LEU A 46 -7.09 -3.83 -3.26
N THR A 47 -8.31 -3.45 -3.59
CA THR A 47 -8.58 -2.53 -4.69
C THR A 47 -8.19 -1.11 -4.30
N TYR A 48 -7.96 -0.26 -5.31
CA TYR A 48 -7.77 1.16 -5.06
C TYR A 48 -8.98 1.82 -4.37
N GLY A 49 -10.20 1.36 -4.67
CA GLY A 49 -11.42 1.86 -4.03
C GLY A 49 -11.40 1.62 -2.50
N GLU A 50 -10.96 0.43 -2.09
CA GLU A 50 -10.82 0.07 -0.67
C GLU A 50 -9.66 0.79 0.00
N LEU A 51 -8.51 0.91 -0.67
CA LEU A 51 -7.37 1.70 -0.19
C LEU A 51 -7.81 3.14 0.09
N ARG A 52 -8.49 3.75 -0.88
CA ARG A 52 -8.97 5.13 -0.78
C ARG A 52 -9.99 5.30 0.35
N HIS A 53 -10.86 4.32 0.54
CA HIS A 53 -11.86 4.33 1.60
C HIS A 53 -11.21 4.18 2.99
N TYR A 54 -10.24 3.28 3.13
CA TYR A 54 -9.45 3.12 4.34
C TYR A 54 -8.72 4.41 4.71
N VAL A 55 -8.01 5.03 3.76
CA VAL A 55 -7.28 6.27 4.02
C VAL A 55 -8.22 7.39 4.46
N ARG A 56 -9.40 7.52 3.85
CA ARG A 56 -10.43 8.48 4.30
C ARG A 56 -10.94 8.19 5.71
N PHE A 57 -11.19 6.92 6.00
CA PHE A 57 -11.65 6.45 7.31
C PHE A 57 -10.65 6.78 8.42
N VAL A 58 -9.34 6.59 8.16
CA VAL A 58 -8.27 6.90 9.12
C VAL A 58 -8.02 8.41 9.20
N ASN A 59 -7.95 9.12 8.07
CA ASN A 59 -7.82 10.59 8.05
C ASN A 59 -8.90 11.29 8.87
N GLY A 60 -10.15 10.80 8.81
CA GLY A 60 -11.27 11.38 9.58
C GLY A 60 -11.18 11.17 11.10
N ARG A 61 -10.38 10.19 11.55
CA ARG A 61 -10.15 9.91 12.99
C ARG A 61 -8.84 10.49 13.50
N ASN A 62 -7.85 10.64 12.63
CA ASN A 62 -6.52 11.08 12.99
C ASN A 62 -6.39 12.59 12.79
N THR A 63 -6.76 13.37 13.81
CA THR A 63 -6.75 14.84 13.78
C THR A 63 -5.42 15.46 14.24
N THR A 64 -4.54 14.68 14.84
CA THR A 64 -3.30 15.16 15.50
C THR A 64 -2.02 14.50 14.99
N GLY A 65 -2.09 13.31 14.38
CA GLY A 65 -0.92 12.54 13.94
C GLY A 65 -0.45 12.78 12.50
N GLY A 66 -1.07 13.71 11.77
CA GLY A 66 -0.83 13.91 10.34
C GLY A 66 -1.75 13.05 9.46
N GLN A 67 -2.15 13.63 8.33
CA GLN A 67 -3.09 13.02 7.38
C GLN A 67 -2.38 12.64 6.09
N ILE A 68 -2.79 11.53 5.48
CA ILE A 68 -2.32 11.17 4.13
C ILE A 68 -3.03 12.06 3.11
N SER A 69 -2.26 12.69 2.24
CA SER A 69 -2.74 13.48 1.12
C SER A 69 -3.46 12.60 0.10
N MET A 70 -4.77 12.80 -0.05
CA MET A 70 -5.58 12.09 -1.06
C MET A 70 -5.14 12.46 -2.48
N SER A 71 -4.68 13.69 -2.72
CA SER A 71 -4.25 14.12 -4.06
C SER A 71 -2.95 13.43 -4.51
N ALA A 72 -2.06 13.13 -3.56
CA ALA A 72 -0.87 12.32 -3.83
C ALA A 72 -1.25 10.85 -4.04
N LEU A 73 -2.11 10.31 -3.17
CA LEU A 73 -2.56 8.92 -3.24
C LEU A 73 -3.32 8.61 -4.54
N ASP A 74 -4.12 9.55 -5.03
CA ASP A 74 -4.98 9.37 -6.21
C ASP A 74 -4.15 9.22 -7.51
N LYS A 75 -2.83 9.49 -7.51
CA LYS A 75 -1.92 9.26 -8.65
C LYS A 75 -1.34 7.84 -8.67
N ASN A 76 -1.56 7.11 -9.76
CA ASN A 76 -0.94 5.80 -10.01
C ASN A 76 0.34 5.97 -10.84
N LEU A 77 1.47 5.51 -10.34
CA LEU A 77 2.79 5.76 -10.92
C LEU A 77 3.23 4.73 -11.95
N LEU A 78 2.72 3.49 -11.86
CA LEU A 78 3.08 2.42 -12.80
C LEU A 78 2.00 2.15 -13.86
N GLY A 79 0.82 2.75 -13.74
CA GLY A 79 -0.36 2.31 -14.47
C GLY A 79 -0.69 0.84 -14.15
N GLY A 80 -1.82 0.30 -14.63
CA GLY A 80 -2.05 -1.14 -14.53
C GLY A 80 -1.04 -1.86 -15.43
N VAL A 81 -0.14 -2.66 -14.85
CA VAL A 81 0.84 -3.45 -15.60
C VAL A 81 0.49 -4.91 -15.50
N ASN A 82 0.33 -5.59 -16.63
CA ASN A 82 0.03 -7.02 -16.67
C ASN A 82 1.12 -7.78 -17.43
N GLY A 83 1.34 -9.03 -17.04
CA GLY A 83 2.24 -9.96 -17.71
C GLY A 83 3.58 -10.12 -16.99
N LYS A 84 4.38 -11.08 -17.48
CA LYS A 84 5.63 -11.54 -16.85
C LYS A 84 6.70 -10.46 -16.59
N LEU A 85 6.54 -9.27 -17.16
CA LEU A 85 7.46 -8.13 -16.98
C LEU A 85 7.03 -7.18 -15.85
N ALA A 86 5.91 -7.43 -15.18
CA ALA A 86 5.40 -6.56 -14.12
C ALA A 86 6.40 -6.36 -12.97
N GLY A 87 6.98 -7.44 -12.46
CA GLY A 87 8.04 -7.37 -11.44
C GLY A 87 9.28 -6.59 -11.92
N GLN A 88 9.69 -6.78 -13.17
CA GLN A 88 10.82 -6.03 -13.75
C GLN A 88 10.52 -4.54 -13.85
N ARG A 89 9.31 -4.15 -14.25
CA ARG A 89 8.88 -2.75 -14.28
C ARG A 89 8.93 -2.10 -12.90
N LEU A 90 8.57 -2.85 -11.85
CA LEU A 90 8.68 -2.37 -10.46
C LEU A 90 10.13 -2.12 -10.04
N ARG A 91 11.09 -2.92 -10.53
CA ARG A 91 12.52 -2.73 -10.24
C ARG A 91 13.06 -1.44 -10.86
N VAL A 92 12.75 -1.24 -12.15
CA VAL A 92 13.37 -0.17 -12.95
C VAL A 92 12.65 1.16 -12.89
N ILE A 93 11.43 1.25 -12.34
CA ILE A 93 10.75 2.54 -12.22
C ILE A 93 11.57 3.51 -11.35
N ASP A 94 11.75 4.72 -11.84
CA ASP A 94 12.35 5.80 -11.06
C ASP A 94 11.32 6.35 -10.06
N LEU A 95 11.64 6.21 -8.79
CA LEU A 95 10.83 6.71 -7.69
C LEU A 95 11.62 7.75 -6.92
N THR A 96 10.99 8.87 -6.61
CA THR A 96 11.56 9.86 -5.68
C THR A 96 11.57 9.33 -4.25
N GLU A 97 12.35 9.92 -3.37
CA GLU A 97 12.39 9.53 -1.96
C GLU A 97 11.00 9.56 -1.27
N GLY A 98 10.77 8.60 -0.38
CA GLY A 98 9.55 8.50 0.43
C GLY A 98 8.87 7.14 0.39
N GLY A 99 7.65 7.08 0.93
CA GLY A 99 6.87 5.86 1.09
C GLY A 99 5.83 5.65 -0.02
N TYR A 100 5.64 4.40 -0.41
CA TYR A 100 4.71 3.98 -1.45
C TYR A 100 3.94 2.74 -1.03
N VAL A 101 2.75 2.56 -1.59
CA VAL A 101 1.95 1.34 -1.48
C VAL A 101 1.77 0.76 -2.89
N CYS A 102 2.11 -0.51 -3.03
CA CYS A 102 1.97 -1.27 -4.26
C CYS A 102 1.00 -2.43 -4.03
N ALA A 103 0.04 -2.62 -4.93
CA ALA A 103 -0.78 -3.82 -4.97
C ALA A 103 -0.44 -4.59 -6.25
N ALA A 104 -0.02 -5.84 -6.08
CA ALA A 104 0.35 -6.74 -7.14
C ALA A 104 -0.43 -8.05 -7.01
N PHE A 105 -0.55 -8.80 -8.09
CA PHE A 105 -1.30 -10.06 -8.11
C PHE A 105 -0.54 -11.13 -8.89
N ASN A 106 -0.77 -12.39 -8.50
CA ASN A 106 -0.20 -13.55 -9.17
C ASN A 106 -1.05 -14.02 -10.35
N LEU A 107 -0.61 -15.09 -11.04
CA LEU A 107 -1.32 -15.67 -12.18
C LEU A 107 -2.76 -16.13 -11.86
N MET A 108 -3.05 -16.42 -10.59
CA MET A 108 -4.39 -16.80 -10.13
C MET A 108 -5.26 -15.59 -9.77
N GLY A 109 -4.76 -14.36 -9.91
CA GLY A 109 -5.45 -13.13 -9.55
C GLY A 109 -5.50 -12.85 -8.05
N VAL A 110 -4.73 -13.59 -7.23
CA VAL A 110 -4.63 -13.32 -5.78
C VAL A 110 -3.76 -12.09 -5.59
N SER A 111 -4.32 -11.03 -4.99
CA SER A 111 -3.61 -9.78 -4.78
C SER A 111 -2.92 -9.72 -3.41
N HIS A 112 -1.69 -9.24 -3.41
CA HIS A 112 -0.89 -8.91 -2.23
C HIS A 112 -0.46 -7.45 -2.30
N CYS A 113 -0.36 -6.82 -1.12
CA CYS A 113 0.14 -5.45 -1.02
C CYS A 113 1.47 -5.42 -0.30
N ILE A 114 2.34 -4.57 -0.81
CA ILE A 114 3.66 -4.32 -0.25
C ILE A 114 3.83 -2.80 -0.08
N ALA A 115 4.54 -2.40 0.98
CA ALA A 115 5.04 -1.03 1.08
C ALA A 115 6.42 -0.96 0.46
N ILE A 116 6.73 0.15 -0.19
CA ILE A 116 8.06 0.42 -0.74
C ILE A 116 8.57 1.72 -0.13
N HIS A 117 9.75 1.68 0.46
CA HIS A 117 10.48 2.84 0.93
C HIS A 117 11.61 3.16 -0.02
N VAL A 118 11.74 4.43 -0.41
CA VAL A 118 12.81 4.89 -1.27
C VAL A 118 13.70 5.84 -0.48
N VAL A 119 14.97 5.49 -0.32
CA VAL A 119 15.98 6.25 0.44
C VAL A 119 17.28 6.24 -0.32
N CYS A 120 17.85 7.43 -0.60
CA CYS A 120 19.11 7.56 -1.34
C CYS A 120 19.11 6.82 -2.69
N GLY A 121 17.95 6.74 -3.37
CA GLY A 121 17.77 6.03 -4.64
C GLY A 121 17.53 4.52 -4.53
N GLU A 122 17.74 3.93 -3.34
CA GLU A 122 17.50 2.51 -3.08
C GLU A 122 16.04 2.25 -2.70
N LYS A 123 15.53 1.09 -3.09
CA LYS A 123 14.14 0.67 -2.85
C LYS A 123 14.10 -0.50 -1.86
N TYR A 124 13.37 -0.36 -0.77
CA TYR A 124 13.19 -1.38 0.25
C TYR A 124 11.72 -1.77 0.37
N VAL A 125 11.45 -3.07 0.41
CA VAL A 125 10.12 -3.68 0.43
C VAL A 125 9.76 -4.12 1.84
N TYR A 126 8.51 -3.90 2.21
CA TYR A 126 7.92 -4.33 3.47
C TYR A 126 6.57 -5.01 3.21
N ASP A 127 6.36 -6.17 3.79
CA ASP A 127 5.09 -6.90 3.80
C ASP A 127 4.91 -7.66 5.12
N GLU A 128 3.94 -8.57 5.20
CA GLU A 128 3.69 -9.32 6.45
C GLU A 128 4.84 -10.24 6.87
N GLU A 129 5.73 -10.60 5.94
CA GLU A 129 6.80 -11.60 6.12
C GLU A 129 8.20 -10.99 6.00
N ASN A 130 8.31 -9.83 5.36
CA ASN A 130 9.56 -9.15 5.05
C ASN A 130 9.59 -7.75 5.67
N ASP A 131 10.66 -7.46 6.41
CA ASP A 131 10.96 -6.13 6.92
C ASP A 131 12.20 -5.57 6.21
N SER A 132 12.02 -4.50 5.43
CA SER A 132 13.10 -3.74 4.80
C SER A 132 14.01 -4.54 3.85
N VAL A 133 13.46 -5.42 3.02
CA VAL A 133 14.25 -6.19 2.04
C VAL A 133 14.52 -5.34 0.80
N ALA A 134 15.76 -5.25 0.35
CA ALA A 134 16.09 -4.53 -0.89
C ALA A 134 15.31 -5.12 -2.09
N LEU A 135 14.69 -4.27 -2.91
CA LEU A 135 13.83 -4.71 -4.02
C LEU A 135 14.55 -5.59 -5.04
N GLY A 136 15.88 -5.42 -5.18
CA GLY A 136 16.71 -6.29 -6.02
C GLY A 136 16.85 -7.71 -5.49
N ALA A 137 16.76 -7.90 -4.17
CA ALA A 137 16.82 -9.20 -3.49
C ALA A 137 15.44 -9.78 -3.15
N TYR A 138 14.38 -8.97 -3.22
CA TYR A 138 13.01 -9.40 -2.99
C TYR A 138 12.50 -10.28 -4.15
N ASP A 139 11.85 -11.38 -3.80
CA ASP A 139 11.25 -12.30 -4.77
C ASP A 139 10.02 -11.64 -5.43
N LEU A 140 10.13 -11.39 -6.73
CA LEU A 140 9.06 -10.82 -7.55
C LEU A 140 8.50 -11.84 -8.56
N ASP A 141 8.93 -13.11 -8.52
CA ASP A 141 8.52 -14.13 -9.49
C ASP A 141 7.03 -14.46 -9.37
N TRP A 142 6.45 -14.24 -8.19
CA TRP A 142 5.01 -14.36 -7.97
C TRP A 142 4.20 -13.24 -8.65
N ILE A 143 4.80 -12.10 -8.99
CA ILE A 143 4.10 -10.94 -9.56
C ILE A 143 3.80 -11.18 -11.04
N TYR A 144 2.55 -11.47 -11.34
CA TYR A 144 2.04 -11.48 -12.70
C TYR A 144 1.55 -10.11 -13.17
N GLY A 145 1.06 -9.28 -12.25
CA GLY A 145 0.60 -7.94 -12.56
C GLY A 145 0.63 -7.00 -11.36
N ILE A 146 0.63 -5.70 -11.65
CA ILE A 146 0.59 -4.61 -10.67
C ILE A 146 -0.69 -3.83 -10.92
N SER A 147 -1.59 -3.86 -9.95
CA SER A 147 -2.85 -3.12 -9.98
C SER A 147 -2.61 -1.63 -9.79
N PHE A 148 -1.74 -1.25 -8.85
CA PHE A 148 -1.32 0.13 -8.66
C PHE A 148 0.01 0.22 -7.92
N LEU A 149 0.72 1.33 -8.15
CA LEU A 149 1.79 1.85 -7.30
C LEU A 149 1.47 3.31 -6.98
N ARG A 150 1.31 3.65 -5.70
CA ARG A 150 0.85 4.98 -5.28
C ARG A 150 1.75 5.53 -4.19
N ARG A 151 2.10 6.81 -4.32
CA ARG A 151 2.90 7.52 -3.30
C ARG A 151 2.01 7.83 -2.10
N VAL A 152 2.54 7.58 -0.91
CA VAL A 152 2.00 8.12 0.33
C VAL A 152 2.73 9.42 0.60
N ALA A 153 1.97 10.48 0.82
CA ALA A 153 2.52 11.78 1.18
C ALA A 153 1.65 12.40 2.27
N LEU A 154 2.25 13.26 3.08
CA LEU A 154 1.53 13.97 4.13
C LEU A 154 0.80 15.18 3.56
N TYR A 155 -0.34 15.49 4.16
CA TYR A 155 -1.00 16.77 3.99
C TYR A 155 -0.35 17.78 4.96
N VAL A 156 0.25 18.82 4.40
CA VAL A 156 0.65 20.02 5.14
C VAL A 156 -0.45 21.06 4.85
N LYS A 157 -1.10 21.58 5.90
CA LYS A 157 -2.00 22.72 5.77
C LYS A 157 -1.24 23.99 5.43
#